data_AF-A0A4R4NJ76-F1
#
_entry.id   AF-A0A4R4NJ76-F1
#
_cell.length_a   1.000
_cell.length_b   1.000
_cell.length_c   1.000
_cell.angle_alpha   90.00
_cell.angle_beta   90.00
_cell.angle_gamma   90.00
#
_symmetry.space_group_name_H-M   'P 1'
#
loop_
_entity.id
_entity.type
_entity.pdbx_description
1 polymer ?
#
loop_
_entity_poly.entity_id
_entity_poly.type
_entity_poly.pdbx_seq_one_letter_code
_entity_poly.pdbx_strand_id
1 'polypeptide(L)'
;MLLPSQTPPRYLPVPESVPPLGLGREPEALRDEVRRTDVPPGAFLLLYTDGGTEARDTHGELYDPAVALAGHTFRDSDDLTDALTADIVAYASGAL
;
A
#
# COMPACT_ATOMS: atom_id res chain seq x y z
N MET A 1 1.25 -1.78 3.59
CA MET A 1 0.96 -0.69 4.55
C MET A 1 0.04 -1.22 5.66
N LEU A 2 0.24 -0.83 6.91
CA LEU A 2 -0.67 -1.16 8.00
C LEU A 2 -1.59 0.03 8.31
N LEU A 3 -2.89 -0.24 8.46
CA LEU A 3 -3.91 0.73 8.82
C LEU A 3 -4.54 0.33 10.16
N PRO A 4 -4.03 0.85 11.29
CA PRO A 4 -4.60 0.61 12.60
C PRO A 4 -5.89 1.42 12.80
N SER A 5 -6.79 0.95 13.67
CA SER A 5 -8.05 1.64 13.96
C SER A 5 -7.91 2.93 14.78
N GLN A 6 -6.76 3.16 15.41
CA GLN A 6 -6.55 4.25 16.38
C GLN A 6 -5.38 5.18 16.05
N THR A 7 -4.59 4.84 15.03
CA THR A 7 -3.39 5.62 14.66
C THR A 7 -3.31 5.76 13.14
N PRO A 8 -2.63 6.78 12.61
CA PRO A 8 -2.48 6.96 11.18
C PRO A 8 -1.91 5.73 10.47
N PRO A 9 -2.23 5.55 9.16
CA PRO A 9 -1.59 4.54 8.33
C PRO A 9 -0.07 4.65 8.37
N ARG A 10 0.62 3.50 8.30
CA ARG A 10 2.08 3.48 8.23
C ARG A 10 2.62 2.42 7.28
N TYR A 11 3.65 2.79 6.53
CA TYR A 11 4.39 1.85 5.71
C TYR A 11 5.11 0.82 6.60
N LEU A 12 5.12 -0.43 6.14
CA LEU A 12 5.94 -1.46 6.77
C LEU A 12 7.37 -1.29 6.24
N PRO A 13 8.40 -1.37 7.10
CA PRO A 13 9.77 -1.17 6.67
C PRO A 13 10.19 -2.27 5.68
N VAL A 14 10.62 -1.85 4.49
CA VAL A 14 11.26 -2.71 3.49
C VAL A 14 12.74 -2.31 3.46
N PRO A 15 13.65 -3.09 4.07
CA PRO A 15 15.03 -2.66 4.28
C PRO A 15 15.90 -2.68 3.03
N GLU A 16 15.54 -3.48 2.02
CA GLU A 16 16.27 -3.59 0.75
C GLU A 16 15.29 -3.87 -0.38
N SER A 17 15.48 -3.20 -1.53
CA SER A 17 14.78 -3.56 -2.77
C SER A 17 15.55 -4.70 -3.42
N VAL A 18 14.87 -5.82 -3.67
CA VAL A 18 15.45 -6.97 -4.37
C VAL A 18 15.00 -6.99 -5.82
N PRO A 19 15.81 -7.57 -6.75
CA PRO A 19 15.39 -7.71 -8.14
C PRO A 19 14.07 -8.49 -8.28
N PRO A 20 13.34 -8.31 -9.40
CA PRO A 20 12.13 -9.07 -9.67
C PRO A 20 12.36 -10.58 -9.62
N LEU A 21 11.29 -11.32 -9.33
CA LEU A 21 11.31 -12.78 -9.30
C LEU A 21 11.92 -13.34 -10.60
N GLY A 22 12.84 -14.30 -10.46
CA GLY A 22 13.55 -14.93 -11.58
C GLY A 22 14.83 -14.21 -12.02
N LEU A 23 15.22 -13.10 -11.36
CA LEU A 23 16.46 -12.38 -11.62
C LEU A 23 17.29 -12.26 -10.33
N GLY A 24 18.60 -12.53 -10.42
CA GLY A 24 19.60 -12.03 -9.46
C GLY A 24 19.71 -12.69 -8.08
N ARG A 25 18.79 -13.58 -7.65
CA ARG A 25 18.95 -14.36 -6.40
C ARG A 25 18.51 -15.81 -6.56
N GLU A 26 19.24 -16.72 -5.92
CA GLU A 26 18.89 -18.14 -5.82
C GLU A 26 17.68 -18.32 -4.87
N PRO A 27 16.79 -19.29 -5.12
CA PRO A 27 15.59 -19.52 -4.31
C PRO A 27 15.86 -19.73 -2.81
N GLU A 28 17.01 -20.31 -2.47
CA GLU A 28 17.44 -20.56 -1.09
C GLU A 28 17.72 -19.26 -0.34
N ALA A 29 18.28 -18.24 -1.02
CA ALA A 29 18.56 -16.93 -0.42
C ALA A 29 17.26 -16.18 -0.03
N LEU A 30 16.16 -16.41 -0.76
CA LEU A 30 14.87 -15.78 -0.49
C LEU A 30 14.21 -16.29 0.80
N ARG A 31 14.59 -17.47 1.30
CA ARG A 31 13.96 -18.07 2.50
C ARG A 31 14.38 -17.37 3.80
N ASP A 32 15.58 -16.80 3.84
CA ASP A 32 16.09 -16.08 5.02
C ASP A 32 15.53 -14.65 5.13
N GLU A 33 14.74 -14.20 4.14
CA GLU A 33 14.26 -12.83 4.03
C GLU A 33 12.84 -12.62 4.59
N VAL A 34 12.22 -13.63 5.21
CA VAL A 34 10.87 -13.51 5.76
C VAL A 34 10.79 -12.44 6.86
N ARG A 35 9.99 -11.41 6.61
CA ARG A 35 9.67 -10.36 7.60
C ARG A 35 8.37 -10.68 8.32
N ARG A 36 8.33 -10.34 9.60
CA ARG A 36 7.15 -10.48 10.46
C ARG A 36 6.74 -9.11 10.98
N THR A 37 5.45 -8.89 11.07
CA THR A 37 4.87 -7.71 11.68
C THR A 37 3.60 -8.10 12.41
N ASP A 38 3.33 -7.44 13.52
CA ASP A 38 2.08 -7.63 14.24
C ASP A 38 0.95 -6.89 13.53
N VAL A 39 -0.17 -7.58 13.32
CA VAL A 39 -1.40 -7.01 12.80
C VAL A 39 -2.41 -7.01 13.95
N PRO A 40 -2.63 -5.87 14.62
CA PRO A 40 -3.57 -5.79 15.74
C PRO A 40 -5.00 -6.13 15.31
N PRO A 41 -5.86 -6.59 16.24
CA PRO A 41 -7.28 -6.78 15.95
C PRO A 41 -7.93 -5.51 15.39
N GLY A 42 -8.69 -5.67 14.30
CA GLY A 42 -9.36 -4.57 13.62
C GLY A 42 -8.44 -3.67 12.77
N ALA A 43 -7.16 -4.02 12.59
CA ALA A 43 -6.30 -3.36 11.62
C ALA A 43 -6.45 -3.99 10.22
N PHE A 44 -6.21 -3.20 9.18
CA PHE A 44 -6.08 -3.68 7.81
C PHE A 44 -4.61 -3.73 7.38
N LEU A 45 -4.26 -4.78 6.64
CA LEU A 45 -2.99 -4.87 5.92
C LEU A 45 -3.27 -4.64 4.42
N LEU A 46 -2.89 -3.47 3.93
CA LEU A 46 -3.04 -3.12 2.51
C LEU A 46 -1.76 -3.50 1.75
N LEU A 47 -1.89 -4.39 0.77
CA LEU A 47 -0.87 -4.76 -0.20
C LEU A 47 -1.30 -4.21 -1.56
N TYR A 48 -0.39 -3.53 -2.24
CA TYR A 48 -0.66 -2.88 -3.51
C TYR A 48 0.61 -2.87 -4.37
N THR A 49 0.41 -2.70 -5.67
CA THR A 49 1.48 -2.52 -6.66
C THR A 49 1.71 -1.03 -6.92
N ASP A 50 2.84 -0.71 -7.54
CA ASP A 50 3.23 0.65 -7.91
C ASP A 50 2.18 1.40 -8.74
N GLY A 51 1.42 0.72 -9.61
CA GLY A 51 0.41 1.37 -10.47
C GLY A 51 -0.59 2.28 -9.74
N GLY A 52 -0.92 2.02 -8.47
CA GLY A 52 -1.78 2.91 -7.67
C GLY A 52 -1.03 4.15 -7.14
N THR A 53 0.21 3.97 -6.70
CA THR A 53 1.08 5.07 -6.23
C THR A 53 1.69 5.89 -7.35
N GLU A 54 1.71 5.37 -8.58
CA GLU A 54 2.17 6.05 -9.78
C GLU A 54 1.11 6.95 -10.42
N ALA A 55 -0.14 6.89 -9.94
CA ALA A 55 -1.19 7.83 -10.33
C ALA A 55 -0.78 9.27 -10.01
N ARG A 56 -1.09 10.19 -10.92
CA ARG A 56 -0.68 11.59 -10.84
C ARG A 56 -1.86 12.54 -10.90
N ASP A 57 -1.82 13.60 -10.09
CA ASP A 57 -2.78 14.69 -10.19
C ASP A 57 -2.51 15.59 -11.42
N THR A 58 -3.30 16.66 -11.56
CA THR A 58 -3.15 17.63 -12.67
C THR A 58 -1.84 18.43 -12.61
N HIS A 59 -1.16 18.45 -11.46
CA HIS A 59 0.15 19.08 -11.27
C HIS A 59 1.29 18.07 -11.46
N GLY A 60 0.98 16.79 -11.67
CA GLY A 60 1.95 15.71 -11.83
C GLY A 60 2.44 15.11 -10.51
N GLU A 61 1.84 15.48 -9.37
CA GLU A 61 2.20 14.95 -8.05
C GLU A 61 1.71 13.50 -7.91
N LEU A 62 2.52 12.66 -7.25
CA LEU A 62 2.21 11.23 -7.06
C LEU A 62 1.21 11.02 -5.93
N TYR A 63 0.36 10.03 -6.11
CA TYR A 63 -0.59 9.61 -5.09
C TYR A 63 0.11 9.00 -3.86
N ASP A 64 -0.17 9.55 -2.67
CA ASP A 64 0.27 8.99 -1.39
C ASP A 64 -0.91 8.34 -0.64
N PRO A 65 -1.00 6.99 -0.61
CA PRO A 65 -2.10 6.30 0.06
C PRO A 65 -2.08 6.48 1.58
N ALA A 66 -0.94 6.79 2.20
CA ALA A 66 -0.90 7.06 3.64
C ALA A 66 -1.55 8.40 3.97
N VAL A 67 -1.40 9.41 3.10
CA VAL A 67 -2.07 10.71 3.22
C VAL A 67 -3.56 10.56 2.94
N ALA A 68 -3.91 9.89 1.84
CA ALA A 68 -5.31 9.72 1.43
C ALA A 68 -6.15 8.93 2.45
N LEU A 69 -5.58 7.89 3.06
CA LEU A 69 -6.30 7.05 4.02
C LEU A 69 -6.23 7.58 5.46
N ALA A 70 -5.54 8.70 5.70
CA ALA A 70 -5.41 9.26 7.04
C ALA A 70 -6.76 9.72 7.59
N GLY A 71 -7.14 9.21 8.76
CA GLY A 71 -8.40 9.56 9.43
C GLY A 71 -9.64 8.84 8.89
N HIS A 72 -9.49 7.98 7.87
CA HIS A 72 -10.57 7.13 7.38
C HIS A 72 -10.72 5.85 8.23
N THR A 73 -11.96 5.38 8.34
CA THR A 73 -12.30 4.09 8.96
C THR A 73 -13.09 3.25 7.97
N PHE A 74 -12.83 1.94 7.95
CA PHE A 74 -13.46 1.01 7.00
C PHE A 74 -14.18 -0.10 7.75
N ARG A 75 -15.30 -0.55 7.18
CA ARG A 75 -16.12 -1.63 7.75
C ARG A 75 -15.51 -3.01 7.49
N ASP A 76 -14.94 -3.19 6.31
CA ASP A 76 -14.39 -4.44 5.80
C ASP A 76 -13.35 -4.15 4.70
N SER A 77 -12.79 -5.22 4.11
CA SER A 77 -11.77 -5.09 3.06
C SER A 77 -12.29 -4.44 1.79
N ASP A 78 -13.56 -4.69 1.46
CA ASP A 78 -14.16 -4.24 0.21
C ASP A 78 -14.40 -2.73 0.29
N ASP A 79 -14.92 -2.27 1.43
CA ASP A 79 -15.07 -0.84 1.77
C ASP A 79 -13.73 -0.08 1.67
N LEU A 80 -12.63 -0.71 2.10
CA LEU A 80 -11.28 -0.14 1.97
C LEU A 80 -10.82 -0.07 0.51
N THR A 81 -10.94 -1.17 -0.24
CA THR A 81 -10.48 -1.21 -1.63
C THR A 81 -11.31 -0.35 -2.57
N ASP A 82 -12.62 -0.27 -2.35
CA ASP A 82 -13.52 0.58 -3.12
C ASP A 82 -13.22 2.07 -2.88
N ALA A 83 -13.05 2.45 -1.62
CA ALA A 83 -12.68 3.83 -1.26
C ALA A 83 -11.33 4.23 -1.85
N LEU A 84 -10.32 3.36 -1.75
CA LEU A 84 -8.99 3.61 -2.32
C LEU A 84 -9.04 3.74 -3.84
N THR A 85 -9.78 2.86 -4.52
CA THR A 85 -9.90 2.89 -5.99
C THR A 85 -10.60 4.16 -6.46
N ALA A 86 -11.71 4.52 -5.82
CA ALA A 86 -12.44 5.74 -6.14
C ALA A 86 -11.58 6.99 -5.92
N ASP A 87 -10.80 7.02 -4.83
CA ASP A 87 -9.92 8.14 -4.51
C ASP A 87 -8.77 8.28 -5.50
N ILE A 88 -8.14 7.16 -5.92
CA ILE A 88 -7.11 7.16 -6.97
C ILE A 88 -7.67 7.67 -8.30
N VAL A 89 -8.86 7.22 -8.72
CA VAL A 89 -9.53 7.71 -9.94
C VAL A 89 -9.78 9.22 -9.85
N ALA A 90 -10.28 9.69 -8.71
CA ALA A 90 -10.55 11.10 -8.49
C ALA A 90 -9.26 11.93 -8.49
N TYR A 91 -8.21 11.46 -7.83
CA TYR A 91 -6.90 12.09 -7.75
C TYR A 91 -6.29 12.25 -9.15
N ALA A 92 -6.36 11.21 -9.97
CA ALA A 92 -5.89 11.22 -11.35
C ALA A 92 -6.80 11.98 -12.32
N SER A 93 -7.82 12.70 -11.83
CA SER A 93 -8.82 13.41 -12.64
C SER A 93 -9.53 12.52 -13.67
N GLY A 94 -9.68 11.22 -13.35
CA GLY A 94 -10.29 10.22 -14.24
C GLY A 94 -9.35 9.61 -15.28
N ALA A 95 -8.07 9.97 -15.31
CA ALA A 95 -7.06 9.36 -16.19
C ALA A 95 -6.34 8.22 -15.47
N LEU A 96 -6.84 6.99 -15.61
CA LEU A 96 -6.09 5.76 -15.30
C LEU A 96 -5.54 5.11 -16.57
#